data_AF-A0A542KFF2-F1
#
_entry.id   AF-A0A542KFF2-F1
#
_cell.length_a   1.000
_cell.length_b   1.000
_cell.length_c   1.000
_cell.angle_alpha   90.00
_cell.angle_beta   90.00
_cell.angle_gamma   90.00
#
_symmetry.space_group_name_H-M   'P 1'
#
loop_
_entity.id
_entity.type
_entity.pdbx_description
1 polymer ?
#
loop_
_entity_poly.entity_id
_entity_poly.type
_entity_poly.pdbx_seq_one_letter_code
_entity_poly.pdbx_strand_id
1 'polypeptide(L)'
;MGFRYKSPREKVARLIEEVTRDWRTEVAWTLDRTRRNWVLVPSRILSEAQGLDNPAFADVVHSVNVQDPLFCAKALSDLELIIQRLQEVPVPEDLSD
;
A
#
# COMPACT_ATOMS: atom_id res chain seq x y z
N MET A 1 9.44 18.86 27.77
CA MET A 1 9.71 17.43 27.47
C MET A 1 8.54 16.89 26.66
N GLY A 2 8.53 17.11 25.34
CA GLY A 2 7.45 16.64 24.47
C GLY A 2 7.71 15.23 23.98
N PHE A 3 7.23 14.21 24.69
CA PHE A 3 7.12 12.88 24.12
C PHE A 3 6.05 12.92 23.04
N ARG A 4 6.46 13.19 21.79
CA ARG A 4 5.62 12.89 20.63
C ARG A 4 5.46 11.37 20.65
N TYR A 5 4.32 10.92 21.16
CA TYR A 5 3.76 9.60 20.93
C TYR A 5 3.92 9.34 19.42
N LYS A 6 4.98 8.62 19.02
CA LYS A 6 5.16 8.09 17.65
C LYS A 6 4.22 6.88 17.54
N SER A 7 2.95 7.26 17.69
CA SER A 7 1.73 6.55 17.98
C SER A 7 1.56 5.29 17.14
N PRO A 8 0.72 4.33 17.58
CA PRO A 8 0.36 3.05 16.93
C PRO A 8 0.44 2.97 15.41
N ARG A 9 0.17 4.08 14.71
CA ARG A 9 0.42 4.29 13.28
C ARG A 9 1.78 3.76 12.81
N GLU A 10 2.91 4.10 13.42
CA GLU A 10 4.21 3.62 12.89
C GLU A 10 4.35 2.10 12.97
N LYS A 11 3.75 1.46 13.98
CA LYS A 11 3.68 -0.01 14.07
C LYS A 11 2.79 -0.58 12.96
N VAL A 12 1.63 0.02 12.72
CA VAL A 12 0.71 -0.38 11.63
C VAL A 12 1.35 -0.21 10.25
N ALA A 13 2.08 0.89 10.02
CA ALA A 13 2.81 1.11 8.77
C ALA A 13 3.85 0.02 8.53
N ARG A 14 4.64 -0.33 9.56
CA ARG A 14 5.62 -1.41 9.46
C ARG A 14 4.98 -2.76 9.18
N LEU A 15 3.86 -3.08 9.85
CA LEU A 15 3.12 -4.32 9.58
C LEU A 15 2.65 -4.39 8.13
N ILE A 16 2.07 -3.31 7.60
CA ILE A 16 1.65 -3.25 6.20
C ILE A 16 2.88 -3.37 5.27
N GLU A 17 3.97 -2.66 5.55
CA GLU A 17 5.22 -2.76 4.76
C GLU A 17 5.82 -4.17 4.81
N GLU A 18 5.73 -4.89 5.92
CA GLU A 18 6.22 -6.27 6.06
C GLU A 18 5.35 -7.26 5.27
N VAL A 19 4.02 -7.14 5.39
CA VAL A 19 3.08 -7.98 4.62
C VAL A 19 3.23 -7.76 3.12
N THR A 20 3.45 -6.51 2.69
CA THR A 20 3.56 -6.14 1.27
C THR A 20 4.93 -6.46 0.66
N ARG A 21 5.95 -6.73 1.49
CA ARG A 21 7.26 -7.24 1.06
C ARG A 21 7.32 -8.77 1.02
N ASP A 22 6.23 -9.46 1.34
CA ASP A 22 6.17 -10.93 1.26
C ASP A 22 6.46 -11.38 -0.20
N TRP A 23 7.26 -12.42 -0.36
CA TRP A 23 7.72 -12.94 -1.65
C TRP A 23 6.58 -13.51 -2.53
N ARG A 24 5.37 -13.57 -1.98
CA ARG A 24 4.17 -14.10 -2.62
C ARG A 24 3.47 -13.10 -3.52
N THR A 25 3.73 -11.80 -3.39
CA THR A 25 3.14 -10.80 -4.30
C THR A 25 3.82 -10.88 -5.67
N GLU A 26 3.03 -10.96 -6.73
CA GLU A 26 3.49 -10.99 -8.12
C GLU A 26 3.92 -9.61 -8.65
N VAL A 27 3.43 -8.52 -8.04
CA VAL A 27 3.84 -7.15 -8.34
C VAL A 27 4.39 -6.45 -7.10
N ALA A 28 5.28 -5.48 -7.30
CA ALA A 28 5.84 -4.72 -6.19
C ALA A 28 4.82 -3.71 -5.65
N TRP A 29 4.66 -3.63 -4.33
CA TRP A 29 3.75 -2.69 -3.67
C TRP A 29 4.49 -1.61 -2.88
N THR A 30 3.90 -0.42 -2.84
CA THR A 30 4.40 0.71 -2.05
C THR A 30 3.28 1.27 -1.19
N LEU A 31 3.56 1.43 0.10
CA LEU A 31 2.72 2.19 1.02
C LEU A 31 3.17 3.65 1.01
N ASP A 32 2.44 4.50 0.28
CA ASP A 32 2.67 5.94 0.31
C ASP A 32 2.10 6.52 1.62
N ARG A 33 3.00 7.11 2.42
CA ARG A 33 2.67 7.75 3.71
C ARG A 33 2.88 9.26 3.69
N THR A 34 3.12 9.85 2.51
CA THR A 34 3.41 11.28 2.38
C THR A 34 2.20 12.15 2.72
N ARG A 35 0.99 11.59 2.54
CA ARG A 35 -0.29 12.22 2.80
C ARG A 35 -0.92 11.78 4.12
N ARG A 36 -1.93 12.55 4.55
CA ARG A 36 -2.72 12.26 5.76
C ARG A 36 -3.44 10.90 5.71
N ASN A 37 -3.83 10.49 4.50
CA ASN A 37 -4.36 9.17 4.22
C ASN A 37 -3.26 8.35 3.56
N TRP A 38 -2.96 7.18 4.13
CA TRP A 38 -2.01 6.27 3.50
C TRP A 38 -2.65 5.55 2.34
N VAL A 39 -1.88 5.37 1.28
CA VAL A 39 -2.34 4.70 0.08
C VAL A 39 -1.40 3.54 -0.20
N LEU A 40 -1.95 2.34 -0.24
CA LEU A 40 -1.26 1.17 -0.73
C LEU A 40 -1.54 1.05 -2.23
N VAL A 41 -0.50 1.03 -3.04
CA VAL A 41 -0.62 1.04 -4.51
C VAL A 41 0.53 0.24 -5.14
N PRO A 42 0.32 -0.39 -6.30
CA PRO A 42 1.41 -1.01 -7.04
C PRO A 42 2.48 0.03 -7.41
N SER A 43 3.74 -0.29 -7.10
CA SER A 43 4.88 0.62 -7.20
C SER A 43 5.10 1.13 -8.63
N ARG A 44 4.74 0.32 -9.64
CA ARG A 44 4.77 0.70 -11.05
C ARG A 44 3.91 1.92 -11.34
N ILE A 45 2.69 1.96 -10.80
CA ILE A 45 1.77 3.09 -11.00
C ILE A 45 2.36 4.37 -10.44
N LEU A 46 2.96 4.32 -9.24
CA LEU A 46 3.63 5.48 -8.65
C LEU A 46 4.81 5.95 -9.51
N SER A 47 5.62 5.01 -10.01
CA SER A 47 6.78 5.33 -10.84
C SER A 47 6.37 5.97 -12.16
N GLU A 48 5.34 5.43 -12.83
CA GLU A 48 4.86 5.95 -14.12
C GLU A 48 4.14 7.29 -13.96
N ALA A 49 3.36 7.46 -12.90
CA ALA A 49 2.68 8.71 -12.59
C ALA A 49 3.61 9.79 -12.00
N GLN A 50 4.84 9.44 -11.60
CA GLN A 50 5.73 10.32 -10.84
C GLN A 50 5.11 10.81 -9.51
N GLY A 51 4.40 9.91 -8.84
CA GLY A 51 3.77 10.14 -7.53
C GLY A 51 2.26 10.40 -7.58
N LEU A 52 1.63 10.34 -6.39
CA LEU A 52 0.18 10.49 -6.23
C LEU A 52 -0.34 11.92 -6.43
N ASP A 53 0.54 12.92 -6.33
CA ASP A 53 0.21 14.35 -6.50
C ASP A 53 0.16 14.77 -7.97
N ASN A 54 0.62 13.92 -8.88
CA ASN A 54 0.60 14.24 -10.29
C ASN A 54 -0.84 14.14 -10.84
N PRO A 55 -1.38 15.17 -11.50
CA PRO A 55 -2.68 15.09 -12.17
C PRO A 55 -2.75 13.94 -13.19
N ALA A 56 -1.62 13.55 -13.79
CA ALA A 56 -1.53 12.43 -14.71
C ALA A 56 -1.69 11.05 -14.03
N PHE A 57 -1.75 10.98 -12.69
CA PHE A 57 -1.94 9.71 -11.97
C PHE A 57 -3.19 8.96 -12.43
N ALA A 58 -4.31 9.68 -12.59
CA ALA A 58 -5.55 9.07 -13.07
C ALA A 58 -5.41 8.53 -14.50
N ASP A 59 -4.70 9.25 -15.36
CA ASP A 59 -4.45 8.85 -16.74
C ASP A 59 -3.54 7.61 -16.82
N VAL A 60 -2.51 7.55 -15.97
CA VAL A 60 -1.62 6.38 -15.86
C VAL A 60 -2.38 5.15 -15.38
N VAL A 61 -3.20 5.29 -14.34
CA VAL A 61 -4.05 4.19 -13.85
C VAL A 61 -4.98 3.70 -14.96
N HIS A 62 -5.62 4.63 -15.68
CA HIS A 62 -6.49 4.26 -16.79
C HIS A 62 -5.72 3.56 -17.92
N SER A 63 -4.56 4.10 -18.30
CA SER A 63 -3.69 3.54 -19.34
C SER A 63 -3.25 2.12 -19.00
N VAL A 64 -2.76 1.89 -17.78
CA VAL A 64 -2.35 0.55 -17.32
C VAL A 64 -3.53 -0.41 -17.29
N ASN A 65 -4.70 0.06 -16.86
CA ASN A 65 -5.90 -0.78 -16.83
C ASN A 65 -6.36 -1.23 -18.23
N VAL A 66 -6.17 -0.40 -19.25
CA VAL A 66 -6.54 -0.72 -20.63
C VAL A 66 -5.45 -1.55 -21.33
N GLN A 67 -4.18 -1.23 -21.09
CA GLN A 67 -3.06 -1.76 -21.86
C GLN A 67 -2.44 -3.01 -21.24
N ASP A 68 -2.61 -3.24 -19.93
CA ASP A 68 -1.98 -4.34 -19.21
C ASP A 68 -2.97 -5.06 -18.26
N PRO A 69 -3.95 -5.79 -18.83
CA PRO A 69 -4.94 -6.52 -18.04
C PRO A 69 -4.31 -7.63 -17.18
N LEU A 70 -3.16 -8.17 -17.58
CA LEU A 70 -2.43 -9.18 -16.80
C LEU A 70 -1.83 -8.56 -15.53
N PHE A 71 -1.26 -7.37 -15.63
CA PHE A 71 -0.82 -6.62 -14.44
C PHE A 71 -1.99 -6.34 -13.49
N CYS A 72 -3.14 -5.91 -14.00
CA CYS A 72 -4.33 -5.69 -13.18
C CYS A 72 -4.81 -6.96 -12.48
N ALA A 73 -4.83 -8.09 -13.18
CA ALA A 73 -5.21 -9.38 -12.59
C ALA A 73 -4.25 -9.79 -11.46
N LYS A 74 -2.93 -9.70 -11.69
CA LYS A 74 -1.90 -9.97 -10.68
C LYS A 74 -2.02 -9.03 -9.48
N ALA A 75 -2.18 -7.74 -9.72
CA ALA A 75 -2.35 -6.75 -8.66
C ALA A 75 -3.62 -7.00 -7.84
N LEU A 76 -4.71 -7.47 -8.46
CA LEU A 76 -5.93 -7.81 -7.73
C LEU A 76 -5.71 -9.06 -6.85
N SER A 77 -5.10 -10.11 -7.39
CA SER A 77 -4.76 -11.32 -6.61
C SER A 77 -3.82 -11.01 -5.44
N ASP A 78 -2.80 -10.19 -5.67
CA ASP A 78 -1.91 -9.72 -4.61
C ASP A 78 -2.65 -8.94 -3.53
N LEU A 79 -3.59 -8.07 -3.91
CA LEU A 79 -4.37 -7.29 -2.96
C LEU A 79 -5.21 -8.19 -2.05
N GLU A 80 -5.82 -9.24 -2.60
CA GLU A 80 -6.56 -10.23 -1.82
C GLU A 80 -5.66 -10.95 -0.81
N LEU A 81 -4.46 -11.36 -1.24
CA LEU A 81 -3.47 -11.98 -0.36
C LEU A 81 -3.02 -11.03 0.75
N ILE A 82 -2.73 -9.78 0.41
CA ILE A 82 -2.33 -8.75 1.38
C ILE A 82 -3.44 -8.53 2.41
N ILE A 83 -4.71 -8.43 1.99
CA ILE A 83 -5.85 -8.26 2.89
C ILE A 83 -6.00 -9.47 3.81
N GLN A 84 -5.93 -10.69 3.27
CA GLN A 84 -6.01 -11.93 4.08
C GLN A 84 -4.91 -11.96 5.15
N ARG A 85 -3.68 -11.60 4.78
CA ARG A 85 -2.57 -11.52 5.74
C ARG A 85 -2.77 -10.46 6.81
N LEU A 86 -3.25 -9.28 6.42
CA LEU A 86 -3.54 -8.20 7.38
C LEU A 86 -4.65 -8.60 8.37
N GLN A 87 -5.59 -9.45 7.98
CA GLN A 87 -6.61 -10.00 8.87
C GLN A 87 -6.06 -11.05 9.85
N GLU A 88 -5.02 -11.78 9.46
CA GLU A 88 -4.33 -12.76 10.33
C GLU A 88 -3.40 -12.11 11.34
N VAL A 89 -2.96 -10.86 11.09
CA VAL A 89 -2.08 -10.12 11.99
C VAL A 89 -2.90 -9.60 13.19
N PRO A 90 -2.55 -9.98 14.43
CA PRO A 90 -3.22 -9.43 15.60
C PRO A 90 -2.99 -7.92 15.65
N VAL A 91 -4.07 -7.15 15.67
CA VAL A 91 -4.02 -5.71 15.88
C VAL A 91 -3.43 -5.49 17.29
N PRO A 92 -2.30 -4.77 17.44
CA PRO A 92 -1.69 -4.58 18.74
C PRO A 92 -2.66 -3.87 19.69
N GLU A 93 -2.87 -4.44 20.88
CA GLU A 93 -3.89 -4.05 21.87
C GLU A 93 -3.77 -2.61 22.42
N ASP A 94 -2.72 -1.86 22.08
CA ASP A 94 -2.50 -0.43 22.41
C ASP A 94 -3.34 0.56 21.56
N LEU A 95 -4.49 0.14 21.03
CA LEU A 95 -5.42 1.00 20.27
C LEU A 95 -6.69 1.37 21.06
N SER A 96 -6.77 0.93 22.32
CA SER A 96 -7.88 1.20 23.24
C SER A 96 -7.38 2.04 24.42
N ASP A 97 -7.25 3.35 24.25
CA ASP A 97 -7.41 4.36 25.31
C ASP A 97 -7.71 5.73 24.68
#